data_AF-A0A7G8J7G2-F1
#
_entry.id   AF-A0A7G8J7G2-F1
#
_cell.length_a   1.000
_cell.length_b   1.000
_cell.length_c   1.000
_cell.angle_alpha   90.00
_cell.angle_beta   90.00
_cell.angle_gamma   90.00
#
_symmetry.space_group_name_H-M   'P 1'
#
loop_
_entity.id
_entity.type
_entity.pdbx_description
1 polymer ?
#
loop_
_entity_poly.entity_id
_entity_poly.type
_entity_poly.pdbx_seq_one_letter_code
_entity_poly.pdbx_strand_id
1 'polypeptide(L)' 'MMRLSSGPAKSTRRTDRTGLLTTHPELLDANGSITGEDLLVVRFPSQDQPEASITD' A
#
# COMPACT_ATOMS: atom_id res chain seq x y z
N MET A 1 26.27 -21.97 -4.84
CA MET A 1 25.30 -20.88 -5.10
C MET A 1 23.89 -21.39 -4.86
N MET A 2 23.14 -20.84 -3.91
CA MET A 2 21.70 -21.10 -3.73
C MET A 2 20.92 -19.85 -4.16
N ARG A 3 19.97 -20.02 -5.08
CA ARG A 3 19.06 -18.96 -5.54
C ARG A 3 17.90 -18.87 -4.57
N LEU A 4 17.78 -17.75 -3.84
CA LEU A 4 16.61 -17.46 -3.01
C LEU A 4 15.51 -16.91 -3.92
N SER A 5 14.54 -17.76 -4.26
CA SER A 5 13.27 -17.34 -4.83
C SER A 5 12.51 -16.49 -3.79
N SER A 6 12.36 -15.20 -4.06
CA SER A 6 11.48 -14.31 -3.29
C SER A 6 10.02 -14.77 -3.49
N GLY A 7 9.49 -15.47 -2.49
CA GLY A 7 8.04 -15.72 -2.38
C GLY A 7 7.33 -14.45 -1.91
N PRO A 8 6.03 -14.29 -2.23
CA PRO A 8 5.31 -13.07 -1.86
C PRO A 8 5.31 -12.94 -0.33
N ALA A 9 5.70 -11.76 0.16
CA ALA A 9 5.63 -11.43 1.57
C ALA A 9 4.20 -11.68 2.07
N LYS A 10 4.05 -12.58 3.04
CA LYS A 10 2.79 -12.81 3.75
C LYS A 10 2.37 -11.46 4.36
N SER A 11 1.46 -10.76 3.69
CA SER A 11 0.72 -9.65 4.29
C SER A 11 0.04 -10.23 5.54
N THR A 12 0.54 -9.85 6.70
CA THR A 12 -0.12 -10.09 7.98
C THR A 12 -1.51 -9.50 7.83
N ARG A 13 -2.52 -10.37 7.73
CA ARG A 13 -3.91 -10.00 7.55
C ARG A 13 -4.28 -9.10 8.73
N ARG A 14 -4.25 -7.78 8.53
CA ARG A 14 -4.74 -6.83 9.52
C ARG A 14 -6.17 -7.25 9.81
N THR A 15 -6.42 -7.66 11.05
CA THR A 15 -7.76 -7.99 11.52
C THR A 15 -8.64 -6.81 11.18
N ASP A 16 -9.66 -7.05 10.37
CA ASP A 16 -10.60 -6.02 9.97
C ASP A 16 -11.17 -5.36 11.22
N ARG A 17 -10.81 -4.09 11.46
CA ARG A 17 -11.15 -3.39 12.70
C ARG A 17 -12.62 -2.96 12.73
N THR A 18 -13.26 -2.86 11.56
CA THR A 18 -14.59 -2.27 11.42
C THR A 18 -15.58 -3.20 10.72
N GLY A 19 -15.12 -4.22 9.99
CA GLY A 19 -15.99 -5.01 9.11
C GLY A 19 -16.33 -4.29 7.81
N LEU A 20 -15.77 -3.08 7.60
CA LEU A 20 -16.16 -2.18 6.52
C LEU A 20 -15.02 -2.06 5.51
N LEU A 21 -15.37 -2.21 4.24
CA LEU A 21 -14.46 -1.90 3.15
C LEU A 21 -14.12 -0.40 3.21
N THR A 22 -12.88 -0.08 3.55
CA THR A 22 -12.36 1.28 3.50
C THR A 22 -11.53 1.45 2.24
N THR A 23 -11.88 2.47 1.45
CA THR A 23 -11.14 2.86 0.26
C THR A 23 -10.50 4.22 0.51
N HIS A 24 -9.27 4.39 0.05
CA HIS A 24 -8.58 5.67 0.02
C HIS A 24 -9.36 6.68 -0.85
N PRO A 25 -9.63 7.91 -0.38
CA PRO A 25 -10.48 8.86 -1.10
C PRO A 25 -9.90 9.27 -2.46
N GLU A 26 -8.58 9.28 -2.62
CA GLU A 26 -7.88 9.56 -3.89
C GLU A 26 -8.13 8.50 -4.97
N LEU A 27 -8.70 7.35 -4.61
CA LEU A 27 -9.08 6.30 -5.55
C LEU A 27 -10.50 6.47 -6.08
N LEU A 28 -11.23 7.49 -5.63
CA LEU A 28 -12.62 7.72 -6.00
C LEU A 28 -12.73 8.91 -6.97
N ASP A 29 -13.57 8.77 -7.98
CA ASP A 29 -13.96 9.86 -8.86
C ASP A 29 -14.98 10.79 -8.18
N ALA A 30 -15.40 11.86 -8.88
CA ALA A 30 -16.38 12.82 -8.38
C ALA A 30 -17.76 12.20 -8.07
N ASN A 31 -18.05 11.01 -8.60
CA ASN A 31 -19.29 10.27 -8.36
C ASN A 31 -19.15 9.22 -7.24
N GLY A 32 -17.97 9.12 -6.61
CA GLY A 32 -17.67 8.13 -5.57
C GLY A 32 -17.42 6.72 -6.12
N SER A 33 -17.18 6.56 -7.42
CA SER A 33 -16.81 5.30 -8.05
C SER A 33 -15.28 5.16 -8.11
N ILE A 34 -14.76 3.95 -8.29
CA ILE A 34 -13.32 3.76 -8.48
C ILE A 34 -12.86 4.52 -9.72
N THR A 35 -11.88 5.39 -9.55
CA THR A 35 -11.35 6.19 -10.66
C THR A 35 -10.62 5.31 -11.66
N GLY A 36 -10.81 5.61 -12.95
CA GLY A 36 -10.10 4.97 -14.06
C GLY A 36 -8.92 5.82 -14.57
N GLU A 37 -8.61 6.93 -13.89
CA GLU A 37 -7.53 7.83 -14.27
C GLU A 37 -6.18 7.39 -13.70
N ASP A 38 -5.09 7.84 -14.33
CA ASP A 38 -3.74 7.58 -13.83
C ASP A 38 -3.45 8.42 -12.57
N LEU A 39 -3.03 7.76 -11.50
CA LEU A 39 -2.67 8.43 -10.25
C LEU A 39 -1.24 8.96 -10.31
N LEU A 40 -1.09 10.27 -10.09
CA LEU A 40 0.22 10.91 -10.03
C LEU A 40 0.81 10.76 -8.63
N VAL A 41 2.08 10.37 -8.56
CA VAL A 41 2.83 10.23 -7.30
C VAL A 41 4.07 11.10 -7.35
N VAL A 42 4.26 11.93 -6.32
CA VAL A 42 5.48 12.71 -6.13
C VAL A 42 6.45 11.91 -5.28
N ARG A 43 7.66 11.68 -5.80
CA ARG A 43 8.75 11.00 -5.07
C ARG A 43 9.76 12.04 -4.59
N PHE A 44 10.11 11.98 -3.31
CA PHE A 44 11.16 12.81 -2.73
C PHE A 44 12.41 11.94 -2.49
N PRO A 45 13.48 12.11 -3.28
CA PRO A 45 14.62 11.17 -3.30
C PRO A 45 15.38 11.08 -1.97
N SER A 46 15.23 12.07 -1.09
CA SER A 46 15.90 12.11 0.23
C SER A 46 15.07 11.49 1.36
N GLN A 47 13.83 11.05 1.09
CA GLN A 47 12.94 10.42 2.07
C GLN A 47 12.72 8.92 1.80
N ASP A 48 13.38 8.34 0.79
CA ASP A 48 13.35 6.92 0.47
C ASP A 48 14.12 6.04 1.47
N GLN A 49 14.35 6.51 2.71
CA GLN A 49 14.70 5.59 3.79
C GLN A 49 13.38 4.97 4.26
N PRO A 50 13.10 3.68 3.97
CA PRO A 50 11.97 3.03 4.58
C PRO A 50 12.16 3.20 6.08
N GLU A 51 11.19 3.84 6.76
CA GLU A 51 11.17 3.84 8.22
C GLU A 51 11.27 2.37 8.61
N ALA A 52 12.45 1.99 9.11
CA ALA A 52 12.74 0.63 9.49
C ALA A 52 11.58 0.21 10.38
N SER A 53 10.86 -0.82 9.95
CA SER A 53 9.68 -1.32 10.65
C SER A 53 10.07 -1.44 12.13
N ILE A 54 9.54 -0.54 12.97
CA ILE A 54 9.79 -0.55 14.40
C ILE A 54 9.21 -1.87 14.88
N THR A 55 10.10 -2.84 15.02
CA THR A 55 9.84 -4.15 15.58
C THR A 55 10.28 -4.04 17.02
N ASP A 56 9.30 -3.91 17.92
CA ASP A 56 9.40 -4.35 19.31
C ASP A 56 8.49 -5.57 19.45
#